data_AF-A0A957AWZ3-F1
#
_entry.id   AF-A0A957AWZ3-F1
#
_cell.length_a   1.000
_cell.length_b   1.000
_cell.length_c   1.000
_cell.angle_alpha   90.00
_cell.angle_beta   90.00
_cell.angle_gamma   90.00
#
_symmetry.space_group_name_H-M   'P 1'
#
loop_
_entity.id
_entity.type
_entity.pdbx_description
1 polymer ?
#
loop_
_entity_poly.entity_id
_entity_poly.type
_entity_poly.pdbx_seq_one_letter_code
_entity_poly.pdbx_strand_id
1 'polypeptide(L)' 'HRSEESYEAFIQRLKPNPLATKVKLADLIDNMDLRRLSGITAKDLERLEKYYRAWKELTDPEGSG' A
#
# COMPACT_ATOMS: atom_id res chain seq x y z
N HIS A 1 10.06 14.34 10.90
CA HIS A 1 9.13 14.32 9.77
C HIS A 1 9.93 14.14 8.48
N ARG A 2 10.04 12.89 8.00
CA ARG A 2 10.76 12.50 6.75
C ARG A 2 10.17 11.20 6.17
N SER A 3 8.90 10.96 6.45
CA SER A 3 8.29 9.62 6.54
C SER A 3 7.27 9.30 5.44
N GLU A 4 6.81 10.31 4.67
CA GLU A 4 5.86 10.11 3.57
C GLU A 4 6.57 10.16 2.22
N GLU A 5 7.41 11.18 2.01
CA GLU A 5 8.24 11.34 0.80
C GLU A 5 9.15 10.12 0.55
N SER A 6 9.64 9.48 1.63
CA SER A 6 10.45 8.27 1.55
C SER A 6 9.63 7.02 1.21
N TYR A 7 8.36 6.97 1.59
CA TYR A 7 7.49 5.83 1.34
C TYR A 7 6.98 5.83 -0.10
N GLU A 8 6.54 6.97 -0.62
CA GLU A 8 6.18 7.11 -2.04
C GLU A 8 7.40 6.86 -2.94
N ALA A 9 8.56 7.43 -2.61
CA ALA A 9 9.80 7.16 -3.35
C ALA A 9 10.19 5.67 -3.33
N PHE A 10 9.90 4.95 -2.25
CA PHE A 10 10.11 3.51 -2.16
C PHE A 10 9.15 2.74 -3.08
N ILE A 11 7.88 3.10 -3.13
CA ILE A 11 6.88 2.49 -4.03
C ILE A 11 7.26 2.73 -5.50
N GLN A 12 7.68 3.95 -5.85
CA GLN A 12 8.13 4.26 -7.22
C GLN A 12 9.36 3.45 -7.64
N ARG A 13 10.29 3.18 -6.71
CA ARG A 13 11.45 2.31 -6.96
C ARG A 13 11.11 0.82 -7.07
N LEU A 14 10.00 0.39 -6.46
CA LEU A 14 9.53 -1.00 -6.52
C LEU A 14 8.88 -1.35 -7.86
N LYS A 15 8.15 -0.40 -8.47
CA LYS A 15 7.43 -0.57 -9.75
C LYS A 15 8.22 -1.30 -10.85
N PRO A 16 9.49 -0.95 -11.15
CA PRO A 16 10.25 -1.62 -12.22
C PRO A 16 10.65 -3.07 -11.93
N ASN A 17 10.46 -3.59 -10.70
CA ASN A 17 10.74 -4.98 -10.35
C ASN A 17 9.41 -5.76 -10.18
N PRO A 18 9.00 -6.58 -11.18
CA PRO A 18 7.72 -7.29 -11.14
C PRO A 18 7.59 -8.27 -9.97
N LEU A 19 8.68 -8.89 -9.53
CA LEU A 19 8.66 -9.83 -8.40
C LEU A 19 8.45 -9.08 -7.09
N ALA A 20 9.20 -7.99 -6.88
CA ALA A 20 9.09 -7.17 -5.68
C ALA A 20 7.70 -6.50 -5.60
N THR A 21 7.16 -6.04 -6.72
CA THR A 21 5.78 -5.52 -6.82
C THR A 21 4.76 -6.58 -6.42
N LYS A 22 4.85 -7.82 -6.94
CA LYS A 22 3.93 -8.91 -6.57
C LYS A 22 3.98 -9.23 -5.08
N VAL A 23 5.19 -9.31 -4.50
CA VAL A 23 5.37 -9.54 -3.06
C VAL A 23 4.76 -8.40 -2.26
N LYS A 24 4.99 -7.14 -2.67
CA LYS A 24 4.45 -5.98 -1.97
C LYS A 24 2.93 -5.87 -2.08
N LEU A 25 2.35 -6.22 -3.22
CA LEU A 25 0.89 -6.30 -3.40
C LEU A 25 0.27 -7.34 -2.47
N ALA A 26 0.87 -8.52 -2.36
CA ALA A 26 0.39 -9.56 -1.43
C ALA A 26 0.46 -9.10 0.03
N ASP A 27 1.56 -8.46 0.44
CA ASP A 27 1.72 -7.84 1.76
C ASP A 27 0.65 -6.77 2.04
N LEU A 28 0.39 -5.88 1.07
CA LEU A 28 -0.65 -4.86 1.22
C LEU A 28 -2.05 -5.47 1.36
N ILE A 29 -2.37 -6.50 0.58
CA ILE A 29 -3.67 -7.20 0.67
C ILE A 29 -3.83 -7.85 2.06
N ASP A 30 -2.78 -8.51 2.58
CA ASP A 30 -2.83 -9.11 3.91
C ASP A 30 -2.96 -8.06 5.02
N ASN A 31 -2.25 -6.93 4.88
CA ASN A 31 -2.31 -5.82 5.83
C ASN A 31 -3.65 -5.06 5.81
N MET A 32 -4.41 -5.15 4.70
CA MET A 32 -5.76 -4.61 4.60
C MET A 32 -6.84 -5.59 5.08
N ASP A 33 -6.47 -6.78 5.56
CA ASP A 33 -7.42 -7.77 6.06
C ASP A 33 -7.97 -7.40 7.45
N LEU A 34 -9.05 -6.60 7.44
CA LEU A 34 -9.75 -6.16 8.65
C LEU A 34 -10.37 -7.32 9.45
N ARG A 35 -10.53 -8.52 8.87
CA ARG A 35 -11.09 -9.69 9.57
C ARG A 35 -10.17 -10.20 10.68
N ARG A 36 -8.88 -9.83 10.65
CA ARG A 36 -7.89 -10.14 11.68
C ARG A 36 -8.00 -9.25 12.91
N LEU A 37 -8.72 -8.13 12.81
CA LEU A 37 -8.87 -7.16 13.88
C LEU A 37 -10.10 -7.48 14.71
N SER A 38 -9.95 -7.54 16.03
CA SER A 38 -11.07 -7.70 16.98
C SER A 38 -11.92 -6.44 17.14
N GLY A 39 -11.51 -5.33 16.52
CA GLY A 39 -12.21 -4.06 16.47
C GLY A 39 -11.46 -3.08 15.56
N ILE A 40 -12.18 -2.18 14.91
CA ILE A 40 -11.60 -1.18 14.01
C ILE A 40 -11.42 0.12 14.79
N THR A 41 -10.19 0.65 14.81
CA THR A 41 -9.89 1.96 15.40
C THR A 41 -9.65 3.01 14.31
N ALA A 42 -9.71 4.29 14.68
CA ALA A 42 -9.37 5.38 13.77
C ALA A 42 -7.95 5.25 13.18
N LYS A 43 -7.01 4.74 13.99
CA LYS A 43 -5.63 4.49 13.55
C LYS A 43 -5.52 3.38 12.51
N ASP A 44 -6.40 2.38 12.58
CA ASP A 44 -6.44 1.32 11.58
C ASP A 44 -7.03 1.80 10.27
N LEU A 45 -8.01 2.72 10.33
CA LEU A 45 -8.53 3.40 9.13
C LEU A 45 -7.45 4.26 8.45
N GLU A 46 -6.65 5.01 9.21
CA GLU A 46 -5.51 5.77 8.66
C GLU A 46 -4.48 4.86 7.96
N ARG A 47 -4.18 3.70 8.58
CA ARG A 47 -3.28 2.71 7.98
C ARG A 47 -3.87 2.10 6.71
N LEU A 48 -5.17 1.78 6.74
CA LEU A 48 -5.89 1.22 5.62
C LEU A 48 -5.87 2.17 4.43
N GLU A 49 -6.10 3.46 4.66
CA GLU A 49 -6.02 4.49 3.61
C GLU A 49 -4.61 4.53 2.99
N LYS A 50 -3.56 4.50 3.82
CA LYS A 50 -2.18 4.47 3.33
C LYS A 50 -1.87 3.22 2.51
N TYR A 51 -2.32 2.04 2.94
CA TYR A 51 -2.13 0.80 2.21
C TYR A 51 -2.91 0.77 0.90
N TYR A 52 -4.13 1.30 0.91
CA TYR A 52 -4.98 1.40 -0.27
C TYR A 52 -4.37 2.31 -1.34
N ARG A 53 -3.83 3.48 -0.96
CA ARG A 53 -3.12 4.37 -1.88
C ARG A 53 -1.92 3.68 -2.53
N ALA A 54 -1.10 3.00 -1.73
CA ALA A 54 0.05 2.25 -2.24
C ALA A 54 -0.34 1.08 -3.15
N TRP A 55 -1.43 0.37 -2.82
CA TRP A 55 -1.97 -0.71 -3.65
C TRP A 55 -2.43 -0.16 -5.00
N LYS A 56 -3.22 0.93 -4.99
CA LYS A 56 -3.71 1.58 -6.21
C LYS A 56 -2.56 2.02 -7.12
N GLU A 57 -1.50 2.62 -6.57
CA GLU A 57 -0.32 3.01 -7.34
C GLU A 57 0.43 1.84 -8.00
N LEU A 58 0.38 0.66 -7.38
CA LEU A 58 1.06 -0.54 -7.86
C LEU A 58 0.19 -1.36 -8.83
N THR A 59 -1.13 -1.28 -8.73
CA THR A 59 -2.07 -1.98 -9.63
C THR A 59 -2.53 -1.16 -10.82
N ASP A 60 -2.53 0.17 -10.70
CA ASP A 60 -2.90 1.12 -11.74
C ASP A 60 -1.78 2.14 -11.95
N PRO A 61 -0.62 1.71 -12.49
CA PRO A 61 0.53 2.59 -12.67
C PRO A 61 0.31 3.70 -13.71
N GLU A 62 -0.70 3.55 -14.56
CA GLU A 62 -1.12 4.54 -15.55
C GLU A 62 -2.61 4.78 -15.34
N GLY A 63 -2.95 5.77 -14.50
CA GLY A 63 -4.34 6.12 -14.18
C GLY A 63 -5.20 6.09 -15.42
N SER A 64 -6.00 5.03 -15.54
CA SER A 64 -6.95 4.90 -16.64
C SER A 64 -7.96 6.03 -16.47
N GLY A 65 -7.98 6.94 -17.45
CA GLY A 65 -8.91 8.07 -17.53
C GLY A 65 -10.37 7.65 -17.62
#